data_AF-A0A444IB31-F1
#
_entry.id   AF-A0A444IB31-F1
#
_cell.length_a   1.000
_cell.length_b   1.000
_cell.length_c   1.000
_cell.angle_alpha   90.00
_cell.angle_beta   90.00
_cell.angle_gamma   90.00
#
_symmetry.space_group_name_H-M   'P 1'
#
loop_
_entity.id
_entity.type
_entity.pdbx_description
1 polymer ?
#
loop_
_entity_poly.entity_id
_entity_poly.type
_entity_poly.pdbx_seq_one_letter_code
_entity_poly.pdbx_strand_id
1 'polypeptide(L)'
;MEKFFHSDVREVDVFEEFLRSDWQLFDSRIDGSSSQAVATTAIQAYYQKTQSLWGSYPENYILAVRDIVPAGMSLAAIMEKLDHADEGEVIALVGYNDGGLISLSSKLWPPQQGAKSADWWTGKFAL
;
A
#
# COMPACT_ATOMS: atom_id res chain seq x y z
N MET A 1 -3.44 -0.74 13.39
CA MET A 1 -2.66 -0.71 12.14
C MET A 1 -1.46 0.22 12.26
N GLU A 2 -0.30 -0.23 11.78
CA GLU A 2 0.93 0.56 11.62
C GLU A 2 0.94 1.30 10.28
N LYS A 3 1.51 2.52 10.24
CA LYS A 3 1.57 3.38 9.04
C LYS A 3 2.97 3.96 8.86
N PHE A 4 3.54 3.80 7.68
CA PHE A 4 4.89 4.32 7.38
C PHE A 4 4.92 5.08 6.07
N PHE A 5 5.64 6.20 6.05
CA PHE A 5 5.81 7.03 4.87
C PHE A 5 7.15 6.76 4.19
N HIS A 6 7.09 6.55 2.87
CA HIS A 6 8.22 6.24 2.00
C HIS A 6 8.28 7.26 0.88
N SER A 7 9.37 8.01 0.81
CA SER A 7 9.53 9.09 -0.16
C SER A 7 10.80 8.96 -1.00
N ASP A 8 11.69 8.03 -0.66
CA ASP A 8 12.91 7.74 -1.41
C ASP A 8 12.71 6.54 -2.32
N VAL A 9 13.16 6.62 -3.57
CA VAL A 9 13.10 5.50 -4.52
C VAL A 9 13.80 4.25 -3.99
N ARG A 10 14.84 4.41 -3.17
CA ARG A 10 15.55 3.27 -2.56
C ARG A 10 14.69 2.51 -1.55
N GLU A 11 13.78 3.19 -0.86
CA GLU A 11 12.81 2.55 0.05
C GLU A 11 11.80 1.71 -0.76
N VAL A 12 11.43 2.20 -1.94
CA VAL A 12 10.54 1.50 -2.87
C VAL A 12 11.19 0.25 -3.45
N ASP A 13 12.47 0.32 -3.82
CA ASP A 13 13.23 -0.83 -4.33
C ASP A 13 13.32 -1.95 -3.26
N VAL A 14 13.43 -1.58 -1.97
CA VAL A 14 13.42 -2.55 -0.86
C VAL A 14 12.05 -3.24 -0.74
N PHE A 15 10.94 -2.53 -0.94
CA PHE A 15 9.61 -3.15 -1.00
C PHE A 15 9.50 -4.13 -2.16
N GLU A 16 9.94 -3.73 -3.35
CA GLU A 16 9.87 -4.57 -4.53
C GLU A 16 10.65 -5.88 -4.34
N GLU A 17 11.86 -5.80 -3.80
CA GLU A 17 12.68 -6.98 -3.52
C GLU A 17 12.04 -7.88 -2.44
N PHE A 18 11.58 -7.29 -1.33
CA PHE A 18 10.95 -8.05 -0.25
C PHE A 18 9.68 -8.77 -0.68
N LEU A 19 8.87 -8.13 -1.53
CA LEU A 19 7.60 -8.68 -2.00
C LEU A 19 7.74 -9.59 -3.23
N ARG A 20 8.95 -9.75 -3.80
CA ARG A 20 9.16 -10.58 -4.98
C ARG A 20 8.87 -12.06 -4.75
N SER A 21 9.11 -12.54 -3.53
CA SER A 21 8.97 -13.94 -3.16
C SER A 21 7.86 -14.09 -2.14
N ASP A 22 6.94 -15.03 -2.40
CA ASP A 22 5.84 -15.43 -1.50
C ASP A 22 4.69 -14.41 -1.33
N TRP A 23 4.71 -13.28 -2.06
CA TRP A 23 3.60 -12.32 -2.06
C TRP A 23 2.93 -12.25 -3.43
N GLN A 24 1.60 -12.10 -3.39
CA GLN A 24 0.78 -11.76 -4.54
C GLN A 24 0.43 -10.28 -4.44
N LEU A 25 0.60 -9.55 -5.54
CA LEU A 25 0.29 -8.13 -5.61
C LEU A 25 -0.94 -7.89 -6.47
N PHE A 26 -1.75 -6.93 -6.03
CA PHE A 26 -2.94 -6.49 -6.72
C PHE A 26 -2.96 -4.97 -6.84
N ASP A 27 -3.28 -4.45 -8.02
CA ASP A 27 -3.67 -3.05 -8.21
C ASP A 27 -5.18 -2.96 -8.06
N SER A 28 -5.63 -2.30 -6.99
CA SER A 28 -7.02 -2.29 -6.55
C SER A 28 -7.57 -0.88 -6.52
N ARG A 29 -8.81 -0.70 -6.97
CA ARG A 29 -9.55 0.57 -6.80
C ARG A 29 -9.82 0.80 -5.32
N ILE A 30 -9.77 2.06 -4.91
CA ILE A 30 -10.00 2.45 -3.51
C ILE A 30 -11.40 2.08 -3.03
N ASP A 31 -12.40 2.13 -3.91
CA ASP A 31 -13.79 1.71 -3.63
C ASP A 31 -14.00 0.18 -3.66
N GLY A 32 -12.98 -0.59 -4.06
CA GLY A 32 -13.06 -2.04 -4.21
C GLY A 32 -13.74 -2.51 -5.50
N SER A 33 -14.11 -1.60 -6.42
CA SER A 33 -14.84 -1.95 -7.65
C SER A 33 -14.06 -2.81 -8.63
N SER A 34 -12.72 -2.74 -8.60
CA SER A 34 -11.87 -3.64 -9.37
C SER A 34 -10.56 -3.94 -8.64
N SER A 35 -10.03 -5.14 -8.87
CA SER A 35 -8.73 -5.56 -8.40
C SER A 35 -8.11 -6.49 -9.43
N GLN A 36 -6.86 -6.24 -9.82
CA GLN A 36 -6.15 -7.04 -10.82
C GLN A 36 -4.77 -7.44 -10.30
N ALA A 37 -4.37 -8.68 -10.55
CA ALA A 37 -3.02 -9.13 -10.21
C ALA A 37 -1.97 -8.35 -11.02
N VAL A 38 -0.90 -7.93 -10.36
CA VAL A 38 0.21 -7.17 -10.97
C VAL A 38 1.56 -7.74 -10.56
N ALA A 39 2.59 -7.49 -11.38
CA ALA A 39 3.96 -7.82 -11.04
C ALA A 39 4.53 -6.86 -9.98
N THR A 40 5.58 -7.25 -9.28
CA THR A 40 6.24 -6.42 -8.25
C THR A 40 6.76 -5.09 -8.78
N THR A 41 7.17 -5.03 -10.04
CA THR A 41 7.56 -3.79 -10.74
C THR A 41 6.45 -2.73 -10.78
N ALA A 42 5.19 -3.11 -10.51
CA ALA A 42 4.08 -2.17 -10.40
C ALA A 42 4.22 -1.22 -9.21
N ILE A 43 4.98 -1.58 -8.17
CA ILE A 43 5.20 -0.70 -7.01
C ILE A 43 5.98 0.55 -7.46
N GLN A 44 7.06 0.37 -8.21
CA GLN A 44 7.86 1.47 -8.72
C GLN A 44 7.05 2.36 -9.68
N ALA A 45 6.28 1.74 -10.58
CA ALA A 45 5.40 2.46 -11.49
C ALA A 45 4.32 3.26 -10.72
N TYR A 46 3.78 2.69 -9.64
CA TYR A 46 2.81 3.37 -8.79
C TYR A 46 3.44 4.54 -8.04
N TYR A 47 4.60 4.36 -7.41
CA TYR A 47 5.36 5.45 -6.78
C TYR A 47 5.65 6.61 -7.74
N GLN A 48 6.03 6.32 -8.99
CA GLN A 48 6.25 7.36 -9.99
C GLN A 48 4.97 8.15 -10.29
N LYS A 49 3.80 7.49 -10.34
CA LYS A 49 2.52 8.18 -10.50
C LYS A 49 2.21 9.10 -9.33
N THR A 50 2.57 8.74 -8.10
CA THR A 50 2.26 9.58 -6.93
C THR A 50 2.99 10.92 -6.95
N GLN A 51 4.16 10.99 -7.57
CA GLN A 51 4.92 12.25 -7.78
C GLN A 51 4.15 13.28 -8.62
N SER A 52 3.13 12.85 -9.36
CA SER A 52 2.30 13.69 -10.23
C SER A 52 0.92 14.00 -9.65
N LEU A 53 0.61 13.59 -8.42
CA LEU A 53 -0.72 13.81 -7.83
C LEU A 53 -0.96 15.28 -7.47
N TRP A 54 0.03 15.99 -6.95
CA TRP A 54 0.01 17.44 -6.63
C TRP A 54 -1.30 17.89 -5.94
N GLY A 55 -1.66 17.23 -4.83
CA GLY A 55 -2.90 17.51 -4.08
C GLY A 55 -4.14 16.75 -4.59
N SER A 56 -4.04 16.04 -5.71
CA SER A 56 -5.03 15.05 -6.12
C SER A 56 -4.93 13.79 -5.27
N TYR A 57 -6.01 13.05 -5.18
CA TYR A 57 -6.04 11.80 -4.42
C TYR A 57 -5.69 10.61 -5.31
N PRO A 58 -5.02 9.58 -4.77
CA PRO A 58 -4.89 8.33 -5.49
C PRO A 58 -6.30 7.75 -5.75
N GLU A 59 -6.46 7.05 -6.86
CA GLU A 59 -7.71 6.32 -7.17
C GLU A 59 -7.57 4.81 -6.94
N ASN A 60 -6.33 4.34 -6.90
CA ASN A 60 -5.97 2.95 -6.68
C ASN A 60 -5.00 2.84 -5.50
N TYR A 61 -4.80 1.63 -4.99
CA TYR A 61 -3.73 1.26 -4.07
C TYR A 61 -3.15 -0.10 -4.49
N ILE A 62 -1.89 -0.37 -4.11
CA ILE A 62 -1.28 -1.69 -4.30
C ILE A 62 -1.50 -2.50 -3.04
N LEU A 63 -2.09 -3.69 -3.18
CA LEU A 63 -2.31 -4.63 -2.09
C LEU A 63 -1.36 -5.81 -2.27
N ALA A 64 -0.54 -6.10 -1.26
CA ALA A 64 0.27 -7.30 -1.18
C ALA A 64 -0.35 -8.25 -0.15
N VAL A 65 -0.57 -9.51 -0.53
CA VAL A 65 -1.11 -10.58 0.32
C VAL A 65 -0.32 -11.88 0.12
N ARG A 66 -0.20 -12.71 1.16
CA ARG A 66 0.39 -14.06 1.03
C ARG A 66 -0.64 -15.18 0.90
N ASP A 67 -1.70 -15.16 1.71
CA ASP A 67 -2.64 -16.27 1.80
C ASP A 67 -3.92 -16.07 0.98
N ILE A 68 -4.78 -15.13 1.40
CA ILE A 68 -6.12 -14.98 0.82
C ILE A 68 -6.27 -13.59 0.23
N VAL A 69 -6.55 -13.56 -1.07
CA VAL A 69 -6.95 -12.37 -1.82
C VAL A 69 -8.34 -11.95 -1.36
N PRO A 70 -8.51 -10.77 -0.77
CA PRO A 70 -9.84 -10.24 -0.61
C PRO A 70 -10.29 -9.64 -1.94
N ALA A 71 -11.07 -10.40 -2.71
CA ALA A 71 -11.67 -9.88 -3.93
C ALA A 71 -12.55 -8.66 -3.59
N GLY A 72 -12.29 -7.53 -4.27
CA GLY A 72 -13.13 -6.34 -4.17
C GLY A 72 -13.15 -5.64 -2.82
N MET A 73 -12.07 -5.73 -2.02
CA MET A 73 -11.99 -4.93 -0.80
C MET A 73 -11.64 -3.48 -1.11
N SER A 74 -12.46 -2.57 -0.58
CA SER A 74 -12.14 -1.16 -0.54
C SER A 74 -10.94 -0.91 0.38
N LEU A 75 -10.23 0.20 0.15
CA LEU A 75 -9.13 0.60 1.03
C LEU A 75 -9.60 0.79 2.48
N ALA A 76 -10.82 1.30 2.68
CA ALA A 76 -11.43 1.44 4.00
C ALA A 76 -11.58 0.08 4.70
N ALA A 77 -12.05 -0.96 4.00
CA ALA A 77 -12.17 -2.30 4.54
C ALA A 77 -10.80 -2.93 4.87
N ILE A 78 -9.77 -2.64 4.06
CA ILE A 78 -8.40 -3.07 4.36
C ILE A 78 -7.88 -2.37 5.63
N MET A 79 -8.08 -1.06 5.77
CA MET A 79 -7.67 -0.32 6.96
C MET A 79 -8.33 -0.87 8.23
N GLU A 80 -9.64 -1.13 8.19
CA GLU A 80 -10.40 -1.73 9.30
C GLU A 80 -9.83 -3.12 9.66
N LYS A 81 -9.58 -3.98 8.66
CA LYS A 81 -8.97 -5.30 8.88
C LYS A 81 -7.60 -5.21 9.57
N LEU A 82 -6.77 -4.26 9.16
CA LEU A 82 -5.44 -4.05 9.74
C LEU A 82 -5.48 -3.47 11.16
N ASP A 83 -6.58 -2.82 11.56
CA ASP A 83 -6.80 -2.33 12.92
C ASP A 83 -7.21 -3.44 13.89
N HIS A 84 -7.92 -4.47 13.40
CA HIS A 84 -8.33 -5.60 14.22
C HIS A 84 -7.26 -6.69 14.38
N ALA A 85 -6.04 -6.44 13.89
CA ALA A 85 -4.88 -7.33 13.99
C ALA A 85 -5.15 -8.77 13.53
N ASP A 86 -6.08 -8.95 12.59
CA ASP A 86 -6.34 -10.26 11.99
C ASP A 86 -5.02 -10.78 11.37
N GLU A 87 -4.72 -12.07 11.60
CA GLU A 87 -3.46 -12.74 11.25
C GLU A 87 -3.19 -12.88 9.73
N GLY A 88 -3.86 -12.08 8.90
CA GLY A 88 -3.55 -12.01 7.48
C GLY A 88 -2.21 -11.32 7.22
N GLU A 89 -1.32 -11.97 6.49
CA GLU A 89 -0.10 -11.34 5.98
C GLU A 89 -0.46 -10.40 4.82
N VAL A 90 -0.85 -9.17 5.19
CA VAL A 90 -1.33 -8.11 4.30
C VAL A 90 -0.49 -6.85 4.47
N ILE A 91 -0.11 -6.23 3.35
CA ILE A 91 0.48 -4.89 3.28
C ILE A 91 -0.26 -4.11 2.20
N ALA A 92 -0.75 -2.91 2.52
CA ALA A 92 -1.29 -2.00 1.51
C ALA A 92 -0.36 -0.81 1.30
N LEU A 93 -0.09 -0.47 0.04
CA LEU A 93 0.70 0.69 -0.38
C LEU A 93 -0.24 1.71 -1.03
N VAL A 94 -0.38 2.87 -0.40
CA VAL A 94 -1.28 3.94 -0.81
C VAL A 94 -0.47 5.15 -1.24
N GLY A 95 -0.82 5.77 -2.34
CA GLY A 95 -0.14 6.98 -2.81
C GLY A 95 -0.39 8.17 -1.89
N TYR A 96 0.67 8.89 -1.54
CA TYR A 96 0.53 10.18 -0.88
C TYR A 96 0.33 11.29 -1.93
N ASN A 97 -0.63 12.19 -1.68
CA ASN A 97 -1.07 13.21 -2.64
C ASN A 97 0.02 14.22 -3.04
N ASP A 98 1.09 14.35 -2.23
CA ASP A 98 2.22 15.22 -2.53
C ASP A 98 3.50 14.44 -2.90
N GLY A 99 3.35 13.16 -3.26
CA GLY A 99 4.43 12.28 -3.66
C GLY A 99 4.90 11.33 -2.57
N GLY A 100 5.22 10.09 -2.95
CA GLY A 100 5.58 9.01 -2.04
C GLY A 100 4.46 8.00 -1.82
N LEU A 101 4.72 7.05 -0.92
CA LEU A 101 3.82 5.97 -0.54
C LEU A 101 3.62 5.94 0.97
N ILE A 102 2.41 5.61 1.38
CA ILE A 102 2.06 5.21 2.74
C ILE A 102 1.91 3.69 2.72
N SER A 103 2.76 2.96 3.45
CA SER A 103 2.56 1.53 3.66
C SER A 103 1.75 1.29 4.94
N LEU A 104 0.77 0.42 4.87
CA LEU A 104 -0.14 0.04 5.94
C LEU A 104 -0.01 -1.45 6.23
N SER A 105 0.06 -1.82 7.51
CA SER A 105 0.13 -3.23 7.93
C SER A 105 -0.34 -3.41 9.38
N SER A 106 -0.67 -4.64 9.77
CA SER A 106 -1.06 -4.97 11.16
C SER A 106 0.15 -5.12 12.08
N LYS A 107 1.34 -5.34 11.51
CA LYS A 107 2.63 -5.47 12.19
C LYS A 107 3.75 -4.81 11.39
N LEU A 108 4.89 -4.60 12.04
CA LEU A 108 6.09 -4.07 11.41
C LEU A 108 6.75 -5.12 10.51
N TRP A 109 6.97 -4.79 9.24
CA TRP A 109 7.66 -5.62 8.26
C TRP A 109 9.09 -5.15 7.97
N PRO A 110 9.97 -6.00 7.43
CA PRO A 110 11.36 -5.62 7.14
C PRO A 110 11.51 -4.33 6.31
N PRO A 111 10.75 -4.08 5.23
CA PRO A 111 10.85 -2.83 4.47
C PRO A 111 10.42 -1.57 5.24
N GLN A 112 9.74 -1.73 6.37
CA GLN A 112 9.24 -0.63 7.19
C GLN A 112 10.18 -0.31 8.37
N GLN A 113 11.21 -1.12 8.61
CA GLN A 113 12.12 -0.92 9.73
C GLN A 113 12.92 0.38 9.54
N GLY A 114 12.80 1.30 10.49
CA GLY A 114 13.46 2.61 10.44
C GLY A 114 12.77 3.62 9.52
N ALA A 115 11.66 3.25 8.86
CA ALA A 115 10.85 4.19 8.08
C ALA A 115 10.17 5.22 8.99
N LYS A 116 9.84 6.38 8.41
CA LYS A 116 9.15 7.44 9.16
C LYS A 116 7.71 7.04 9.43
N SER A 117 7.26 7.21 10.67
CA SER A 117 5.85 7.03 11.00
C SER A 117 4.97 8.01 10.21
N ALA A 118 3.81 7.51 9.77
CA ALA A 118 2.78 8.27 9.10
C ALA A 118 1.49 8.42 9.95
N ASP A 119 1.62 8.53 11.27
CA ASP A 119 0.47 8.68 12.19
C ASP A 119 -0.41 9.92 11.89
N TRP A 120 0.19 10.94 11.28
CA TRP A 120 -0.50 12.15 10.82
C TRP A 120 -1.45 11.90 9.64
N TRP A 121 -1.31 10.79 8.93
CA TRP A 121 -2.11 10.47 7.75
C TRP A 121 -3.43 9.79 8.15
N THR A 122 -4.54 10.40 7.71
CA THR A 122 -5.91 10.01 8.10
C THR A 122 -6.68 9.27 7.02
N GLY A 123 -6.09 9.02 5.85
CA GLY A 123 -6.77 8.29 4.77
C GLY A 123 -7.80 9.12 4.00
N LYS A 124 -7.37 10.24 3.40
CA LYS A 124 -8.20 10.93 2.40
C LYS A 124 -7.89 10.38 1.02
N PHE A 125 -8.92 9.99 0.29
CA PHE A 125 -8.79 9.39 -1.04
C PHE A 125 -9.97 9.76 -1.94
N ALA A 126 -9.83 9.53 -3.26
CA ALA A 126 -10.90 9.75 -4.22
C ALA A 126 -12.03 8.74 -3.94
N LEU A 127 -13.24 9.25 -3.65
CA LEU A 127 -14.46 8.47 -3.49
C LEU A 127 -15.11 8.19 -4.84
#